data_AF-G3TKH3-F1
#
_entry.id   AF-G3TKH3-F1
#
_cell.length_a   1.000
_cell.length_b   1.000
_cell.length_c   1.000
_cell.angle_alpha   90.00
_cell.angle_beta   90.00
_cell.angle_gamma   90.00
#
_symmetry.space_group_name_H-M   'P 1'
#
loop_
_entity.id
_entity.type
_entity.pdbx_description
1 polymer ?
#
loop_
_entity_poly.entity_id
_entity_poly.type
_entity_poly.pdbx_seq_one_letter_code
_entity_poly.pdbx_strand_id
1 'polypeptide(L)'
;LASHACIQNHHALRWNFHYITILRDPVSRYLSEWRHVQRGATWKASLHVCDGRPPTSEELPSCYTGDDWSGCHLKEFMDCPYNLANNRQVRMLSDLTLVGCYNLSVMPEKQRNKVLLESAKSNLKHMAFFGLTEFQRKTQYLFEKTFNMNFISPFTQYNTTRASSVEINEKIQKRIEGLNFLDMELYSYAKDLFLQRYQFMRQKEHQEARRKRQEQRKFLKENRESQKQNPGQEQSDGNTSNGTNDYIGSVEKW
;
A
#
# COMPACT_ATOMS: atom_id res chain seq x y z
N LEU A 1 -24.28 -8.75 -53.45
CA LEU A 1 -22.91 -8.19 -53.45
C LEU A 1 -22.49 -8.12 -51.98
N ALA A 2 -22.13 -9.26 -51.36
CA ALA A 2 -20.73 -9.72 -51.15
C ALA A 2 -19.91 -8.66 -50.38
N SER A 3 -19.32 -8.88 -49.20
CA SER A 3 -18.76 -10.07 -48.55
C SER A 3 -18.72 -9.86 -47.02
N HIS A 4 -19.14 -10.84 -46.21
CA HIS A 4 -18.28 -11.81 -45.52
C HIS A 4 -17.22 -11.24 -44.57
N ALA A 5 -17.51 -11.42 -43.26
CA ALA A 5 -16.63 -11.91 -42.21
C ALA A 5 -15.20 -11.31 -42.07
N CYS A 6 -14.99 -10.58 -40.97
CA CYS A 6 -13.74 -10.66 -40.22
C CYS A 6 -14.00 -11.37 -38.89
N ILE A 7 -13.92 -12.70 -38.98
CA ILE A 7 -13.28 -13.64 -38.05
C ILE A 7 -13.19 -13.23 -36.57
N GLN A 8 -13.87 -14.05 -35.77
CA GLN A 8 -13.63 -14.34 -34.36
C GLN A 8 -12.14 -14.48 -34.02
N ASN A 9 -11.65 -13.71 -33.05
CA ASN A 9 -10.73 -14.14 -31.97
C ASN A 9 -10.20 -12.92 -31.23
N HIS A 10 -11.07 -12.21 -30.50
CA HIS A 10 -10.57 -11.52 -29.32
C HIS A 10 -10.34 -12.59 -28.25
N HIS A 11 -9.14 -13.16 -28.20
CA HIS A 11 -8.56 -13.47 -26.90
C HIS A 11 -8.74 -12.19 -26.09
N ALA A 12 -9.73 -12.16 -25.21
CA ALA A 12 -9.90 -11.08 -24.26
C ALA A 12 -8.56 -10.99 -23.54
N LEU A 13 -7.77 -9.97 -23.86
CA LEU A 13 -6.58 -9.63 -23.10
C LEU A 13 -7.08 -9.45 -21.68
N ARG A 14 -6.84 -10.46 -20.84
CA ARG A 14 -7.28 -10.46 -19.45
C ARG A 14 -6.38 -9.48 -18.74
N TRP A 15 -6.85 -8.24 -18.64
CA TRP A 15 -6.15 -7.19 -17.92
C TRP A 15 -6.02 -7.60 -16.45
N ASN A 16 -4.78 -7.73 -15.97
CA ASN A 16 -4.50 -8.01 -14.56
C ASN A 16 -4.44 -6.69 -13.80
N PHE A 17 -5.49 -6.40 -13.03
CA PHE A 17 -5.53 -5.22 -12.18
C PHE A 17 -4.96 -5.55 -10.80
N HIS A 18 -3.91 -4.83 -10.40
CA HIS A 18 -3.28 -4.95 -9.09
C HIS A 18 -3.67 -3.78 -8.20
N TYR A 19 -4.66 -3.98 -7.33
CA TYR A 19 -5.07 -2.97 -6.37
C TYR A 19 -4.06 -2.82 -5.25
N ILE A 20 -3.75 -1.56 -4.92
CA ILE A 20 -2.89 -1.18 -3.81
C ILE A 20 -3.53 -0.08 -2.97
N THR A 21 -3.17 0.00 -1.69
CA THR A 21 -3.62 1.10 -0.81
C THR A 21 -2.63 1.39 0.31
N ILE A 22 -2.82 2.49 1.03
CA ILE A 22 -2.07 2.85 2.24
C ILE A 22 -3.06 3.17 3.36
N LEU A 23 -2.86 2.57 4.53
CA LEU A 23 -3.65 2.82 5.74
C LEU A 23 -2.88 3.63 6.77
N ARG A 24 -3.62 4.24 7.68
CA ARG A 24 -3.11 5.04 8.79
C ARG A 24 -3.91 4.77 10.06
N ASP A 25 -3.25 4.91 11.20
CA ASP A 25 -3.87 4.90 12.52
C ASP A 25 -5.14 5.78 12.51
N PRO A 26 -6.31 5.26 12.90
CA PRO A 26 -7.57 5.95 12.69
C PRO A 26 -7.67 7.30 13.40
N VAL A 27 -7.12 7.44 14.61
CA VAL A 27 -7.12 8.71 15.36
C VAL A 27 -6.27 9.74 14.60
N SER A 28 -5.05 9.37 14.25
CA SER A 28 -4.12 10.22 13.49
C SER A 28 -4.69 10.60 12.12
N ARG A 29 -5.33 9.66 11.43
CA ARG A 29 -5.98 9.87 10.13
C ARG A 29 -7.16 10.84 10.27
N TYR A 30 -8.01 10.64 11.26
CA TYR A 30 -9.20 11.47 11.51
C TYR A 30 -8.82 12.92 11.83
N LEU A 31 -7.83 13.13 12.72
CA LEU A 31 -7.32 14.47 13.04
C LEU A 31 -6.66 15.14 11.83
N SER A 32 -5.92 14.37 11.03
CA SER A 32 -5.31 14.88 9.80
C SER A 32 -6.37 15.37 8.80
N GLU A 33 -7.47 14.62 8.68
CA GLU A 33 -8.60 14.99 7.82
C GLU A 33 -9.32 16.23 8.34
N TRP A 34 -9.65 16.27 9.64
CA TRP A 34 -10.23 17.46 10.26
C TRP A 34 -9.41 18.72 9.97
N ARG A 35 -8.08 18.67 10.15
CA ARG A 35 -7.22 19.81 9.83
C ARG A 35 -7.22 20.18 8.35
N HIS A 36 -7.45 19.21 7.46
CA HIS A 36 -7.56 19.48 6.03
C HIS A 36 -8.90 20.17 5.71
N VAL A 37 -9.99 19.67 6.28
CA VAL A 37 -11.34 20.23 6.16
C VAL A 37 -11.41 21.64 6.73
N GLN A 38 -10.78 21.87 7.89
CA GLN A 38 -10.68 23.19 8.51
C GLN A 38 -10.01 24.24 7.59
N ARG A 39 -9.24 23.82 6.59
CA ARG A 39 -8.60 24.68 5.59
C ARG A 39 -9.30 24.67 4.21
N GLY A 40 -10.54 24.16 4.15
CA GLY A 40 -11.38 24.22 2.94
C GLY A 40 -11.47 22.93 2.12
N ALA A 41 -10.89 21.82 2.58
CA ALA A 41 -11.10 20.55 1.89
C ALA A 41 -12.53 20.03 2.10
N THR A 42 -13.17 19.61 1.01
CA THR A 42 -14.54 19.04 1.03
C THR A 42 -14.63 17.69 0.34
N TRP A 43 -13.83 17.50 -0.72
CA TRP A 43 -13.99 16.40 -1.68
C TRP A 43 -15.41 16.29 -2.27
N LYS A 44 -16.15 17.42 -2.35
CA LYS A 44 -17.56 17.47 -2.80
C LYS A 44 -17.83 16.98 -4.22
N ALA A 45 -16.79 16.88 -5.06
CA ALA A 45 -16.87 16.30 -6.41
C ALA A 45 -16.79 14.76 -6.43
N SER A 46 -16.67 14.11 -5.27
CA SER A 46 -16.67 12.64 -5.18
C SER A 46 -18.03 12.07 -5.58
N LEU A 47 -18.04 11.17 -6.56
CA LEU A 47 -19.29 10.65 -7.13
C LEU A 47 -20.03 9.68 -6.20
N HIS A 48 -19.30 8.98 -5.31
CA HIS A 48 -19.87 7.99 -4.39
C HIS A 48 -20.75 6.93 -5.08
N VAL A 49 -20.41 6.55 -6.31
CA VAL A 49 -21.19 5.58 -7.09
C VAL A 49 -21.24 4.23 -6.38
N CYS A 50 -22.45 3.73 -6.17
CA CYS A 50 -22.75 2.40 -5.66
C CYS A 50 -24.02 1.91 -6.34
N ASP A 51 -24.07 0.63 -6.74
CA ASP A 51 -25.14 0.06 -7.57
C ASP A 51 -25.51 0.92 -8.80
N GLY A 52 -24.48 1.48 -9.45
CA GLY A 52 -24.63 2.23 -10.71
C GLY A 52 -25.14 3.66 -10.58
N ARG A 53 -25.36 4.19 -9.37
CA ARG A 53 -25.82 5.58 -9.16
C ARG A 53 -25.10 6.29 -8.00
N PRO A 54 -25.06 7.64 -7.99
CA PRO A 54 -24.67 8.40 -6.80
C PRO A 54 -25.76 8.35 -5.71
N PRO A 55 -25.42 8.61 -4.43
CA PRO A 55 -26.39 8.76 -3.36
C PRO A 55 -27.20 10.06 -3.51
N THR A 56 -28.42 10.07 -3.00
CA THR A 56 -29.23 11.28 -2.87
C THR A 56 -28.76 12.14 -1.69
N SER A 57 -29.19 13.40 -1.62
CA SER A 57 -28.91 14.27 -0.45
C SER A 57 -29.57 13.79 0.85
N GLU A 58 -30.60 12.94 0.76
CA GLU A 58 -31.22 12.29 1.93
C GLU A 58 -30.38 11.10 2.41
N GLU A 59 -29.82 10.31 1.48
CA GLU A 59 -28.93 9.19 1.80
C GLU A 59 -27.57 9.66 2.30
N LEU A 60 -27.10 10.81 1.82
CA LEU A 60 -25.82 11.40 2.22
C LEU A 60 -25.90 12.92 2.42
N PRO A 61 -26.42 13.38 3.57
CA PRO A 61 -26.51 14.80 3.89
C PRO A 61 -25.14 15.46 4.10
N SER A 62 -25.06 16.76 3.83
CA SER A 62 -23.86 17.56 4.09
C SER A 62 -23.73 17.90 5.59
N CYS A 63 -22.49 17.96 6.09
CA CYS A 63 -22.19 18.46 7.44
C CYS A 63 -22.03 19.99 7.50
N TYR A 64 -22.06 20.68 6.37
CA TYR A 64 -21.84 22.11 6.28
C TYR A 64 -22.80 22.75 5.27
N THR A 65 -23.05 24.04 5.46
CA THR A 65 -23.81 24.88 4.55
C THR A 65 -22.87 25.73 3.70
N GLY A 66 -23.23 26.01 2.45
CA GLY A 66 -22.41 26.82 1.55
C GLY A 66 -21.32 26.00 0.84
N ASP A 67 -20.18 26.65 0.57
CA ASP A 67 -19.17 26.09 -0.33
C ASP A 67 -18.26 25.03 0.29
N ASP A 68 -17.91 25.20 1.56
CA ASP A 68 -17.01 24.34 2.31
C ASP A 68 -17.25 24.36 3.84
N TRP A 69 -16.40 23.65 4.58
CA TRP A 69 -16.43 23.58 6.04
C TRP A 69 -15.18 24.24 6.68
N SER A 70 -14.69 25.31 6.05
CA SER A 70 -13.53 26.07 6.52
C SER A 70 -13.75 26.62 7.93
N GLY A 71 -12.70 26.61 8.75
CA GLY A 71 -12.76 27.10 10.13
C GLY A 71 -13.40 26.14 11.14
N CYS A 72 -14.04 25.04 10.70
CA CYS A 72 -14.73 24.09 11.57
C CYS A 72 -13.89 23.64 12.78
N HIS A 73 -14.46 23.74 13.97
CA HIS A 73 -13.86 23.27 15.21
C HIS A 73 -13.92 21.74 15.30
N LEU A 74 -12.96 21.13 16.01
CA LEU A 74 -12.92 19.66 16.17
C LEU A 74 -14.23 19.11 16.76
N LYS A 75 -14.85 19.84 17.69
CA LYS A 75 -16.14 19.45 18.28
C LYS A 75 -17.24 19.36 17.22
N GLU A 76 -17.39 20.38 16.39
CA GLU A 76 -18.39 20.40 15.30
C GLU A 76 -18.13 19.27 14.29
N PHE A 77 -16.85 19.03 13.97
CA PHE A 77 -16.43 17.94 13.10
C PHE A 77 -16.86 16.56 13.65
N MET A 78 -16.69 16.34 14.95
CA MET A 78 -17.11 15.11 15.65
C MET A 78 -18.62 15.01 15.89
N ASP A 79 -19.33 16.14 15.95
CA ASP A 79 -20.76 16.18 16.27
C ASP A 79 -21.64 15.89 15.04
N CYS A 80 -21.13 16.06 13.81
CA CYS A 80 -21.91 15.73 12.61
C CYS A 80 -22.06 14.20 12.41
N PRO A 81 -23.28 13.64 12.44
CA PRO A 81 -23.51 12.20 12.29
C PRO A 81 -23.21 11.68 10.88
N TYR A 82 -23.31 12.54 9.87
CA TYR A 82 -23.08 12.21 8.45
C TYR A 82 -21.62 12.42 8.00
N ASN A 83 -20.71 12.71 8.94
CA ASN A 83 -19.33 13.01 8.59
C ASN A 83 -18.64 11.78 7.96
N LEU A 84 -18.32 11.89 6.67
CA LEU A 84 -17.60 10.86 5.91
C LEU A 84 -16.19 10.56 6.45
N ALA A 85 -15.66 11.36 7.37
CA ALA A 85 -14.46 11.02 8.11
C ALA A 85 -14.66 9.80 9.02
N ASN A 86 -15.86 9.57 9.54
CA ASN A 86 -16.16 8.44 10.41
C ASN A 86 -16.02 7.13 9.64
N ASN A 87 -15.22 6.19 10.17
CA ASN A 87 -14.97 4.86 9.59
C ASN A 87 -14.62 4.91 8.08
N ARG A 88 -13.84 5.92 7.67
CA ARG A 88 -13.50 6.16 6.26
C ARG A 88 -12.79 4.97 5.64
N GLN A 89 -11.82 4.37 6.32
CA GLN A 89 -11.01 3.29 5.75
C GLN A 89 -11.86 2.05 5.50
N VAL A 90 -12.70 1.66 6.46
CA VAL A 90 -13.66 0.57 6.29
C VAL A 90 -14.64 0.87 5.17
N ARG A 91 -15.29 2.04 5.17
CA ARG A 91 -16.27 2.40 4.13
C ARG A 91 -15.65 2.38 2.73
N MET A 92 -14.43 2.88 2.55
CA MET A 92 -13.78 2.95 1.24
C MET A 92 -13.17 1.63 0.76
N LEU A 93 -12.94 0.67 1.67
CA LEU A 93 -12.42 -0.65 1.33
C LEU A 93 -13.49 -1.73 1.24
N SER A 94 -14.69 -1.47 1.76
CA SER A 94 -15.81 -2.41 1.71
C SER A 94 -16.50 -2.37 0.35
N ASP A 95 -17.11 -3.49 -0.01
CA ASP A 95 -18.19 -3.52 -0.99
C ASP A 95 -19.47 -2.99 -0.32
N LEU A 96 -19.88 -1.78 -0.71
CA LEU A 96 -21.05 -1.11 -0.13
C LEU A 96 -22.38 -1.69 -0.65
N THR A 97 -22.37 -2.43 -1.77
CA THR A 97 -23.59 -3.06 -2.32
C THR A 97 -24.15 -4.11 -1.34
N LEU A 98 -23.27 -4.75 -0.56
CA LEU A 98 -23.61 -5.72 0.48
C LEU A 98 -24.49 -5.15 1.61
N VAL A 99 -24.54 -3.83 1.74
CA VAL A 99 -25.27 -3.14 2.82
C VAL A 99 -26.32 -2.15 2.32
N GLY A 100 -26.76 -2.27 1.06
CA GLY A 100 -27.70 -1.33 0.47
C GLY A 100 -27.10 0.06 0.23
N CYS A 101 -25.79 0.11 -0.07
CA CYS A 101 -25.05 1.34 -0.35
C CYS A 101 -25.12 2.35 0.82
N TYR A 102 -25.66 3.54 0.54
CA TYR A 102 -25.81 4.65 1.48
C TYR A 102 -27.19 4.67 2.16
N ASN A 103 -28.10 3.76 1.80
CA ASN A 103 -29.38 3.64 2.47
C ASN A 103 -29.23 2.90 3.81
N LEU A 104 -29.20 3.66 4.89
CA LEU A 104 -28.99 3.14 6.25
C LEU A 104 -30.18 2.33 6.79
N SER A 105 -31.36 2.44 6.17
CA SER A 105 -32.59 1.78 6.62
C SER A 105 -32.72 0.33 6.15
N VAL A 106 -31.85 -0.14 5.24
CA VAL A 106 -31.93 -1.48 4.65
C VAL A 106 -31.67 -2.59 5.68
N MET A 107 -30.87 -2.33 6.70
CA MET A 107 -30.59 -3.31 7.75
C MET A 107 -30.16 -2.64 9.07
N PRO A 108 -30.30 -3.33 10.21
CA PRO A 108 -29.86 -2.81 11.50
C PRO A 108 -28.37 -2.46 11.51
N GLU A 109 -28.02 -1.36 12.18
CA GLU A 109 -26.66 -0.81 12.21
C GLU A 109 -25.61 -1.84 12.64
N LYS A 110 -25.91 -2.65 13.67
CA LYS A 110 -25.01 -3.70 14.16
C LYS A 110 -24.69 -4.74 13.08
N GLN A 111 -25.68 -5.11 12.27
CA GLN A 111 -25.48 -6.05 11.16
C GLN A 111 -24.68 -5.39 10.03
N ARG A 112 -25.04 -4.16 9.67
CA ARG A 112 -24.33 -3.35 8.66
C ARG A 112 -22.84 -3.22 8.99
N ASN A 113 -22.54 -2.86 10.24
CA ASN A 113 -21.18 -2.68 10.74
C ASN A 113 -20.33 -3.95 10.61
N LYS A 114 -20.91 -5.11 10.93
CA LYS A 114 -20.24 -6.42 10.77
C LYS A 114 -19.95 -6.73 9.30
N VAL A 115 -20.93 -6.54 8.42
CA VAL A 115 -20.77 -6.82 6.97
C VAL A 115 -19.69 -5.92 6.36
N LEU A 116 -19.71 -4.62 6.66
CA LEU A 116 -18.69 -3.68 6.18
C LEU A 116 -17.29 -4.09 6.65
N LEU A 117 -17.12 -4.36 7.94
CA LEU A 117 -15.81 -4.68 8.46
C LEU A 117 -15.22 -5.95 7.84
N GLU A 118 -16.03 -7.01 7.72
CA GLU A 118 -15.57 -8.26 7.10
C GLU A 118 -15.28 -8.09 5.61
N SER A 119 -16.09 -7.30 4.90
CA SER A 119 -15.82 -6.92 3.50
C SER A 119 -14.51 -6.17 3.36
N ALA A 120 -14.27 -5.14 4.18
CA ALA A 120 -13.03 -4.37 4.17
C ALA A 120 -11.79 -5.22 4.49
N LYS A 121 -11.86 -6.08 5.51
CA LYS A 121 -10.78 -7.02 5.85
C LYS A 121 -10.48 -7.97 4.69
N SER A 122 -11.52 -8.53 4.07
CA SER A 122 -11.38 -9.43 2.92
C SER A 122 -10.74 -8.72 1.73
N ASN A 123 -11.27 -7.56 1.33
CA ASN A 123 -10.76 -6.81 0.19
C ASN A 123 -9.31 -6.39 0.40
N LEU A 124 -8.98 -5.83 1.57
CA LEU A 124 -7.62 -5.44 1.93
C LEU A 124 -6.65 -6.62 1.90
N LYS A 125 -7.06 -7.80 2.40
CA LYS A 125 -6.25 -9.02 2.37
C LYS A 125 -5.95 -9.47 0.94
N HIS A 126 -6.90 -9.34 0.01
CA HIS A 126 -6.76 -9.80 -1.37
C HIS A 126 -6.11 -8.76 -2.31
N MET A 127 -5.90 -7.52 -1.87
CA MET A 127 -5.09 -6.55 -2.60
C MET A 127 -3.67 -7.08 -2.83
N ALA A 128 -3.09 -6.69 -3.97
CA ALA A 128 -1.71 -7.06 -4.32
C ALA A 128 -0.73 -6.56 -3.26
N PHE A 129 -0.96 -5.35 -2.76
CA PHE A 129 -0.14 -4.74 -1.71
C PHE A 129 -0.95 -3.74 -0.89
N PHE A 130 -0.61 -3.60 0.40
CA PHE A 130 -0.97 -2.39 1.14
C PHE A 130 0.15 -2.00 2.10
N GLY A 131 0.26 -0.70 2.36
CA GLY A 131 1.25 -0.11 3.26
C GLY A 131 0.61 0.55 4.48
N LEU A 132 1.45 0.85 5.46
CA LEU A 132 1.06 1.59 6.66
C LEU A 132 1.92 2.84 6.80
N THR A 133 1.28 3.98 7.08
CA THR A 133 1.97 5.28 7.15
C THR A 133 3.03 5.36 8.25
N GLU A 134 2.87 4.58 9.32
CA GLU A 134 3.74 4.50 10.49
C GLU A 134 5.00 3.64 10.22
N PHE A 135 5.05 2.93 9.09
CA PHE A 135 6.10 1.98 8.76
C PHE A 135 6.69 2.20 7.36
N GLN A 136 7.05 3.44 7.01
CA GLN A 136 7.48 3.83 5.66
C GLN A 136 8.55 2.91 5.05
N ARG A 137 9.58 2.55 5.82
CA ARG A 137 10.65 1.64 5.38
C ARG A 137 10.20 0.21 5.13
N LYS A 138 9.28 -0.31 5.96
CA LYS A 138 8.71 -1.66 5.75
C LYS A 138 7.74 -1.66 4.57
N THR A 139 6.99 -0.56 4.41
CA THR A 139 6.10 -0.30 3.27
C THR A 139 6.90 -0.31 1.97
N GLN A 140 8.00 0.44 1.90
CA GLN A 140 8.94 0.42 0.78
C GLN A 140 9.41 -1.01 0.47
N TYR A 141 9.99 -1.69 1.47
CA TYR A 141 10.51 -3.05 1.31
C TYR A 141 9.46 -4.03 0.77
N LEU A 142 8.26 -4.06 1.37
CA LEU A 142 7.21 -4.97 0.93
C LEU A 142 6.72 -4.65 -0.48
N PHE A 143 6.60 -3.37 -0.85
CA PHE A 143 6.22 -2.97 -2.20
C PHE A 143 7.25 -3.46 -3.23
N GLU A 144 8.53 -3.18 -2.98
CA GLU A 144 9.65 -3.60 -3.82
C GLU A 144 9.67 -5.12 -4.03
N LYS A 145 9.47 -5.90 -2.96
CA LYS A 145 9.40 -7.37 -3.04
C LYS A 145 8.13 -7.90 -3.69
N THR A 146 6.99 -7.22 -3.55
CA THR A 146 5.72 -7.65 -4.14
C THR A 146 5.75 -7.54 -5.66
N PHE A 147 6.33 -6.46 -6.18
CA PHE A 147 6.35 -6.18 -7.62
C PHE A 147 7.71 -6.43 -8.28
N ASN A 148 8.71 -6.89 -7.51
CA ASN A 148 10.08 -7.09 -7.97
C ASN A 148 10.68 -5.82 -8.62
N MET A 149 10.53 -4.68 -7.94
CA MET A 149 11.02 -3.36 -8.35
C MET A 149 11.81 -2.71 -7.22
N ASN A 150 12.55 -1.63 -7.49
CA ASN A 150 13.25 -0.85 -6.47
C ASN A 150 12.92 0.63 -6.61
N PHE A 151 12.74 1.34 -5.49
CA PHE A 151 12.67 2.80 -5.52
C PHE A 151 14.09 3.39 -5.64
N ILE A 152 14.21 4.49 -6.38
CA ILE A 152 15.50 5.22 -6.53
C ILE A 152 15.93 5.79 -5.18
N SER A 153 14.99 6.44 -4.49
CA SER A 153 15.24 7.07 -3.20
C SER A 153 14.56 6.30 -2.07
N PRO A 154 15.27 6.09 -0.95
CA PRO A 154 14.70 5.46 0.22
C PRO A 154 13.56 6.28 0.83
N PHE A 155 12.51 5.60 1.32
CA PHE A 155 11.43 6.28 2.04
C PHE A 155 11.93 6.80 3.40
N THR A 156 11.47 7.98 3.80
CA THR A 156 11.80 8.61 5.08
C THR A 156 10.58 8.64 5.99
N GLN A 157 10.77 8.32 7.27
CA GLN A 157 9.69 8.34 8.25
C GLN A 157 9.54 9.77 8.80
N TYR A 158 8.42 10.42 8.50
CA TYR A 158 8.06 11.72 9.05
C TYR A 158 6.94 11.55 10.08
N ASN A 159 7.31 11.51 11.37
CA ASN A 159 6.35 11.39 12.46
C ASN A 159 5.72 12.73 12.84
N THR A 160 6.40 13.84 12.55
CA THR A 160 5.87 15.20 12.71
C THR A 160 4.89 15.51 11.57
N THR A 161 3.63 15.21 11.80
CA THR A 161 2.53 15.49 10.87
C THR A 161 1.61 16.56 11.46
N ARG A 162 0.76 17.16 10.62
CA ARG A 162 -0.29 18.09 11.10
C ARG A 162 -1.24 17.47 12.13
N ALA A 163 -1.34 16.13 12.17
CA ALA A 163 -2.11 15.42 13.19
C ALA A 163 -1.34 15.31 14.51
N SER A 164 -0.02 15.07 14.46
CA SER A 164 0.81 14.95 15.68
C SER A 164 1.01 16.29 16.39
N SER A 165 0.77 17.42 15.72
CA SER A 165 0.76 18.75 16.33
C SER A 165 -0.57 19.11 17.00
N VAL A 166 -1.58 18.23 16.94
CA VAL A 166 -2.84 18.44 17.64
C VAL A 166 -2.76 17.80 19.01
N GLU A 167 -2.68 18.62 20.04
CA GLU A 167 -2.82 18.15 21.41
C GLU A 167 -4.30 17.86 21.68
N ILE A 168 -4.61 16.61 21.98
CA ILE A 168 -5.94 16.17 22.42
C ILE A 168 -5.83 15.49 23.77
N ASN A 169 -6.84 15.69 24.62
CA ASN A 169 -6.93 14.96 25.87
C ASN A 169 -7.53 13.56 25.66
N GLU A 170 -7.40 12.70 26.67
CA GLU A 170 -7.86 11.30 26.62
C GLU A 170 -9.36 11.18 26.32
N LYS A 171 -10.18 12.12 26.81
CA LYS A 171 -11.64 12.13 26.55
C LYS A 171 -11.94 12.36 25.07
N ILE A 172 -11.23 13.27 24.42
CA ILE A 172 -11.35 13.52 22.98
C ILE A 172 -10.82 12.33 22.18
N GLN A 173 -9.69 11.73 22.60
CA GLN A 173 -9.15 10.55 21.95
C GLN A 173 -10.16 9.39 21.95
N LYS A 174 -10.69 9.02 23.12
CA LYS A 174 -11.71 7.97 23.27
C LYS A 174 -12.96 8.26 22.43
N ARG A 175 -13.34 9.53 22.31
CA ARG A 175 -14.46 9.93 21.45
C ARG A 175 -14.15 9.67 19.97
N ILE A 176 -12.95 10.03 19.50
CA ILE A 176 -12.54 9.78 18.10
C ILE A 176 -12.43 8.28 17.83
N GLU A 177 -11.86 7.51 18.76
CA GLU A 177 -11.83 6.04 18.69
C GLU A 177 -13.25 5.46 18.57
N GLY A 178 -14.20 5.97 19.37
CA GLY A 178 -15.61 5.57 19.29
C GLY A 178 -16.28 5.92 17.96
N LEU A 179 -15.98 7.09 17.36
CA LEU A 179 -16.48 7.47 16.03
C LEU A 179 -15.86 6.64 14.90
N ASN A 180 -14.69 6.06 15.14
CA ASN A 180 -13.91 5.31 14.16
C ASN A 180 -13.70 3.84 14.57
N PHE A 181 -14.62 3.27 15.36
CA PHE A 181 -14.42 1.95 15.97
C PHE A 181 -14.23 0.82 14.95
N LEU A 182 -14.86 0.89 13.77
CA LEU A 182 -14.63 -0.08 12.69
C LEU A 182 -13.25 0.11 12.08
N ASP A 183 -12.82 1.36 11.87
CA ASP A 183 -11.46 1.67 11.41
C ASP A 183 -10.41 1.21 12.44
N MET A 184 -10.70 1.30 13.75
CA MET A 184 -9.81 0.78 14.81
C MET A 184 -9.61 -0.72 14.68
N GLU A 185 -10.69 -1.48 14.49
CA GLU A 185 -10.60 -2.93 14.32
C GLU A 185 -9.92 -3.32 12.99
N LEU A 186 -10.27 -2.63 11.90
CA LEU A 186 -9.61 -2.82 10.60
C LEU A 186 -8.11 -2.52 10.66
N TYR A 187 -7.72 -1.42 11.31
CA TYR A 187 -6.32 -1.03 11.40
C TYR A 187 -5.52 -2.02 12.27
N SER A 188 -6.09 -2.52 13.37
CA SER A 188 -5.46 -3.57 14.17
C SER A 188 -5.20 -4.82 13.32
N TYR A 189 -6.22 -5.29 12.59
CA TYR A 189 -6.09 -6.41 11.65
C TYR A 189 -5.03 -6.16 10.57
N ALA A 190 -5.07 -4.98 9.95
CA ALA A 190 -4.16 -4.60 8.87
C ALA A 190 -2.71 -4.54 9.37
N LYS A 191 -2.48 -4.02 10.58
CA LYS A 191 -1.17 -3.95 11.22
C LYS A 191 -0.58 -5.33 11.46
N ASP A 192 -1.36 -6.24 12.02
CA ASP A 192 -0.90 -7.61 12.27
C ASP A 192 -0.58 -8.33 10.95
N LEU A 193 -1.49 -8.27 9.96
CA LEU A 193 -1.27 -8.86 8.65
C LEU A 193 -0.05 -8.28 7.93
N PHE A 194 0.13 -6.96 7.98
CA PHE A 194 1.27 -6.28 7.38
C PHE A 194 2.60 -6.72 8.00
N LEU A 195 2.67 -6.76 9.33
CA LEU A 195 3.88 -7.20 10.04
C LEU A 195 4.18 -8.68 9.78
N GLN A 196 3.17 -9.54 9.70
CA GLN A 196 3.35 -10.94 9.31
C GLN A 196 3.89 -11.07 7.88
N ARG A 197 3.31 -10.34 6.91
CA ARG A 197 3.82 -10.30 5.52
C ARG A 197 5.27 -9.85 5.45
N TYR A 198 5.62 -8.81 6.21
CA TYR A 198 6.99 -8.31 6.30
C TYR A 198 7.95 -9.38 6.82
N GLN A 199 7.61 -10.03 7.94
CA GLN A 199 8.45 -11.07 8.53
C GLN A 199 8.62 -12.27 7.61
N PHE A 200 7.52 -12.75 7.01
CA PHE A 200 7.55 -13.86 6.06
C PHE A 200 8.50 -13.56 4.89
N MET A 201 8.38 -12.39 4.28
CA MET A 201 9.23 -11.99 3.15
C MET A 201 10.71 -11.90 3.53
N ARG A 202 11.01 -11.35 4.72
CA ARG A 202 12.38 -11.29 5.26
C ARG A 202 12.97 -12.68 5.49
N GLN A 203 12.20 -13.59 6.09
CA GLN A 203 12.65 -14.96 6.33
C GLN A 203 12.93 -15.71 5.04
N LYS A 204 12.04 -15.57 4.04
CA LYS A 204 12.22 -16.15 2.70
C LYS A 204 13.50 -15.65 2.05
N GLU A 205 13.74 -14.33 2.05
CA GLU A 205 14.96 -13.73 1.52
C GLU A 205 16.23 -14.24 2.22
N HIS A 206 16.19 -14.38 3.54
CA HIS A 206 17.31 -14.94 4.30
C HIS A 206 17.59 -16.41 3.95
N GLN A 207 16.55 -17.23 3.77
CA GLN A 207 16.69 -18.63 3.37
C GLN A 207 17.28 -18.76 1.96
N GLU A 208 16.79 -17.96 1.01
CA GLU A 208 17.33 -17.91 -0.36
C GLU A 208 18.81 -17.50 -0.38
N ALA A 209 19.19 -16.48 0.40
CA ALA A 209 20.58 -16.05 0.52
C ALA A 209 21.49 -17.11 1.19
N ARG A 210 20.95 -17.93 2.09
CA ARG A 210 21.67 -19.07 2.68
C ARG A 210 21.88 -20.18 1.65
N ARG A 211 20.83 -20.51 0.88
CA ARG A 211 20.91 -21.53 -0.18
C ARG A 211 21.94 -21.16 -1.25
N LYS A 212 21.89 -19.93 -1.75
CA LYS A 212 22.89 -19.41 -2.73
C LYS A 212 24.32 -19.50 -2.20
N ARG A 213 24.54 -19.17 -0.92
CA ARG A 213 25.87 -19.30 -0.29
C ARG A 213 26.34 -20.74 -0.17
N GLN A 214 25.43 -21.68 0.09
CA GLN A 214 25.76 -23.11 0.13
C GLN A 214 26.09 -23.67 -1.26
N GLU A 215 25.31 -23.30 -2.26
CA GLU A 215 25.55 -23.66 -3.68
C GLU A 215 26.91 -23.13 -4.15
N GLN A 216 27.22 -21.86 -3.86
CA GLN A 216 28.51 -21.26 -4.21
C GLN A 216 29.68 -21.96 -3.51
N ARG A 217 29.52 -22.38 -2.25
CA ARG A 217 30.54 -23.16 -1.52
C ARG A 217 30.77 -24.54 -2.13
N LYS A 218 29.70 -25.24 -2.55
CA LYS A 218 29.79 -26.53 -3.24
C LYS A 218 30.54 -26.39 -4.57
N PHE A 219 30.14 -25.43 -5.39
CA PHE A 219 30.80 -25.13 -6.67
C PHE A 219 32.30 -24.81 -6.51
N LEU A 220 32.67 -24.00 -5.51
CA LEU A 220 34.07 -23.70 -5.22
C LEU A 220 34.88 -24.92 -4.74
N LYS A 221 34.24 -25.86 -4.03
CA LYS A 221 34.86 -27.10 -3.59
C LYS A 221 35.07 -28.06 -4.77
N GLU A 222 34.06 -28.24 -5.61
CA GLU A 222 34.12 -29.05 -6.84
C GLU A 222 35.20 -28.52 -7.79
N ASN A 223 35.27 -27.21 -8.04
CA ASN A 223 36.34 -26.62 -8.87
C ASN A 223 37.74 -26.87 -8.30
N ARG A 224 37.93 -26.79 -6.98
CA ARG A 224 39.21 -27.09 -6.33
C ARG A 224 39.58 -28.57 -6.44
N GLU A 225 38.61 -29.47 -6.38
CA GLU A 225 38.82 -30.91 -6.54
C GLU A 225 39.18 -31.25 -7.99
N SER A 226 38.51 -30.66 -8.98
CA SER A 226 38.84 -30.79 -10.41
C SER A 226 40.24 -30.23 -10.75
N GLN A 227 40.65 -29.10 -10.17
CA GLN A 227 42.00 -28.55 -10.33
C GLN A 227 43.08 -29.44 -9.70
N LYS A 228 42.77 -30.15 -8.62
CA LYS A 228 43.69 -31.12 -8.00
C LYS A 228 43.81 -32.44 -8.77
N GLN A 229 42.78 -32.81 -9.54
CA GLN A 229 42.77 -34.02 -10.37
C GLN A 229 43.42 -33.83 -11.76
N ASN A 230 43.66 -32.58 -12.19
CA ASN A 230 44.44 -32.24 -13.39
C ASN A 230 45.65 -31.34 -13.02
N PRO A 231 46.78 -31.88 -12.51
CA PRO A 231 47.94 -31.09 -12.13
C PRO A 231 48.82 -30.65 -13.32
N GLY A 232 48.49 -31.01 -14.55
CA GLY A 232 49.40 -30.89 -15.70
C GLY A 232 48.88 -30.01 -16.82
N GLN A 233 48.96 -28.69 -16.65
CA GLN A 233 49.08 -27.75 -17.78
C GLN A 233 49.59 -26.37 -17.33
N GLU A 234 50.73 -26.31 -16.62
CA GLU A 234 51.54 -25.10 -16.60
C GLU A 234 53.04 -25.43 -16.74
N GLN A 235 53.71 -24.64 -17.60
CA GLN A 235 55.12 -24.62 -18.07
C GLN A 235 55.40 -25.44 -19.36
N SER A 236 56.03 -24.95 -20.43
CA SER A 236 56.81 -23.73 -20.78
C SER A 236 56.50 -23.33 -22.24
N ASP A 237 56.64 -22.07 -22.66
CA ASP A 237 57.89 -21.61 -23.26
C ASP A 237 58.04 -20.08 -23.19
N GLY A 238 59.26 -19.64 -22.88
CA GLY A 238 59.67 -18.25 -22.93
C GLY A 238 60.13 -17.81 -24.32
N ASN A 239 60.06 -16.50 -24.53
CA ASN A 239 61.15 -15.59 -24.93
C ASN A 239 60.76 -14.55 -26.01
N THR A 240 60.91 -13.27 -25.61
CA THR A 240 61.32 -12.07 -26.39
C THR A 240 60.47 -11.53 -27.56
N SER A 241 59.93 -10.31 -27.36
CA SER A 241 60.30 -9.13 -28.18
C SER A 241 59.80 -7.80 -27.59
N ASN A 242 60.71 -6.83 -27.54
CA ASN A 242 60.55 -5.43 -27.12
C ASN A 242 59.67 -4.56 -28.05
N GLY A 243 59.16 -3.45 -27.50
CA GLY A 243 58.72 -2.21 -28.18
C GLY A 243 57.24 -2.22 -28.59
N THR A 244 56.40 -1.24 -28.30
CA THR A 244 56.60 0.22 -28.20
C THR A 244 55.54 0.89 -27.31
N ASN A 245 55.88 2.04 -26.74
CA ASN A 245 54.99 3.05 -26.14
C ASN A 245 53.69 3.27 -26.95
N ASP A 246 52.57 3.54 -26.27
CA ASP A 246 52.01 4.90 -26.28
C ASP A 246 50.84 5.14 -25.30
N TYR A 247 50.73 6.43 -24.99
CA TYR A 247 49.99 7.16 -23.97
C TYR A 247 48.48 7.30 -24.29
N ILE A 248 47.71 7.84 -23.31
CA ILE A 248 46.31 8.34 -23.38
C ILE A 248 45.23 7.28 -23.10
N GLY A 249 44.28 7.46 -22.16
CA GLY A 249 43.93 8.60 -21.33
C GLY A 249 42.74 8.25 -20.44
N SER A 250 42.73 8.83 -19.24
CA SER A 250 41.61 8.86 -18.32
C SER A 250 40.37 9.49 -18.96
N VAL A 251 39.21 8.84 -18.85
CA VAL A 251 37.92 9.50 -18.99
C VAL A 251 36.99 9.01 -17.89
N GLU A 252 36.66 9.96 -17.01
CA GLU A 252 35.60 9.92 -16.01
C GLU A 252 34.24 9.54 -16.63
N LYS A 253 33.40 8.83 -15.87
CA LYS A 253 31.96 8.76 -16.17
C LYS A 253 31.15 8.80 -14.88
N TRP A 254 30.48 9.94 -14.74
CA TRP A 254 29.15 10.22 -14.15
C TRP A 254 28.47 9.12 -13.35
#